data_AF-A0A7K8M6D7-F1
#
_entry.id   AF-A0A7K8M6D7-F1
#
_cell.length_a   1.000
_cell.length_b   1.000
_cell.length_c   1.000
_cell.angle_alpha   90.00
_cell.angle_beta   90.00
_cell.angle_gamma   90.00
#
_symmetry.space_group_name_H-M   'P 1'
#
loop_
_entity.id
_entity.type
_entity.pdbx_description
1 polymer ?
#
loop_
_entity_poly.entity_id
_entity_poly.type
_entity_poly.pdbx_seq_one_letter_code
_entity_poly.pdbx_strand_id
1 'polypeptide(L)'
;SALGKVAVSKIVDYLRHTTSRGSEDSGLEELCNMLDPEHKDISMDLETYHAIMGEWIEDCKRKREEGATEESSASVEDLEFQVPRNISEAKKTHVRMNVTSGSLEAFGGDVSKGDMETSDLITCVADLQYNNQKLQEENNKLKLTLEAVDETNNKLLADNEHLHQQLKSIQHSVSKAKSLEEELEEARNNLNLSEEKREQILWQSKQLEKENQSLNIKVTSLQEEIIRNSMDTDGLQKKILELSKNAAQLQIQAHVYESTVVNKEASLIQKEQDIKELKLTIVECSSVIETLRAEKNKLLENIQHMQQELISNGLSFPLLCKFNSNIPEGMNSLRCELELAESSEILRTEWTFLDETLDREVLLLLQGPEYAGEKFKTIMQNLVSGKAYMD
;
A
#
# COMPACT_ATOMS: atom_id res chain seq x y z
N SER A 1 5.95 10.76 -4.70
CA SER A 1 7.32 11.26 -4.50
C SER A 1 7.81 10.92 -3.10
N ALA A 2 8.46 9.76 -2.94
CA ALA A 2 9.21 9.48 -1.73
C ALA A 2 10.64 10.01 -1.97
N LEU A 3 11.04 11.09 -1.29
CA LEU A 3 12.43 11.53 -1.26
C LEU A 3 13.22 10.47 -0.48
N GLY A 4 13.76 9.48 -1.17
CA GLY A 4 14.70 8.52 -0.59
C GLY A 4 16.01 9.23 -0.29
N LYS A 5 16.51 9.10 0.94
CA LYS A 5 17.85 9.54 1.32
C LYS A 5 18.82 8.37 1.19
N VAL A 6 19.98 8.60 0.59
CA VAL A 6 21.02 7.57 0.36
C VAL A 6 22.31 8.01 1.05
N ALA A 7 22.96 7.09 1.75
CA ALA A 7 24.25 7.33 2.40
C ALA A 7 25.35 7.58 1.36
N VAL A 8 26.26 8.52 1.64
CA VAL A 8 27.35 8.91 0.72
C VAL A 8 28.26 7.73 0.40
N SER A 9 28.53 6.84 1.36
CA SER A 9 29.29 5.61 1.15
C SER A 9 28.74 4.75 0.00
N LYS A 10 27.42 4.55 -0.05
CA LYS A 10 26.76 3.77 -1.10
C LYS A 10 26.79 4.45 -2.46
N ILE A 11 26.74 5.77 -2.49
CA ILE A 11 26.83 6.56 -3.72
C ILE A 11 28.25 6.44 -4.29
N VAL A 12 29.27 6.63 -3.46
CA VAL A 12 30.68 6.54 -3.85
C VAL A 12 31.04 5.12 -4.29
N ASP A 13 30.58 4.09 -3.58
CA ASP A 13 30.79 2.69 -3.97
C ASP A 13 30.14 2.38 -5.34
N TYR A 14 28.92 2.86 -5.56
CA TYR A 14 28.24 2.71 -6.86
C TYR A 14 29.00 3.41 -7.99
N LEU A 15 29.49 4.63 -7.76
CA LEU A 15 30.29 5.38 -8.74
C LEU A 15 31.62 4.67 -9.03
N ARG A 16 32.28 4.12 -8.01
CA ARG A 16 33.53 3.35 -8.17
C ARG A 16 33.33 2.12 -9.04
N HIS A 17 32.21 1.41 -8.85
CA HIS A 17 31.87 0.23 -9.65
C HIS A 17 31.43 0.55 -11.07
N THR A 18 30.73 1.67 -11.29
CA THR A 18 30.19 2.02 -12.61
C THR A 18 31.18 2.75 -13.52
N THR A 19 32.14 3.47 -12.95
CA THR A 19 33.09 4.28 -13.73
C THR A 19 34.45 3.59 -13.94
N SER A 20 34.61 2.36 -13.44
CA SER A 20 35.85 1.55 -13.49
C SER A 20 37.12 2.30 -13.05
N ARG A 21 36.94 3.35 -12.24
CA ARG A 21 38.01 4.17 -11.64
C ARG A 21 38.47 3.51 -10.34
N GLY A 22 39.76 3.18 -10.27
CA GLY A 22 40.38 2.49 -9.14
C GLY A 22 40.51 3.35 -7.88
N SER A 23 41.05 2.77 -6.80
CA SER A 23 41.30 3.47 -5.53
C SER A 23 42.35 4.59 -5.59
N GLU A 24 43.06 4.73 -6.71
CA GLU A 24 44.08 5.75 -6.93
C GLU A 24 43.55 6.97 -7.73
N ASP A 25 42.26 7.00 -8.05
CA ASP A 25 41.67 8.12 -8.79
C ASP A 25 41.39 9.32 -7.88
N SER A 26 42.29 10.31 -7.93
CA SER A 26 42.21 11.57 -7.20
C SER A 26 40.88 12.32 -7.38
N GLY A 27 40.21 12.17 -8.53
CA GLY A 27 38.95 12.87 -8.80
C GLY A 27 37.75 12.32 -8.02
N LEU A 28 37.71 11.01 -7.78
CA LEU A 28 36.60 10.39 -7.04
C LEU A 28 36.72 10.65 -5.53
N GLU A 29 37.95 10.77 -5.02
CA GLU A 29 38.22 11.13 -3.62
C GLU A 29 37.83 12.60 -3.35
N GLU A 30 38.10 13.49 -4.29
CA GLU A 30 37.67 14.89 -4.21
C GLU A 30 36.13 15.02 -4.20
N LEU A 31 35.43 14.23 -5.03
CA LEU A 31 33.98 14.16 -4.99
C LEU A 31 33.46 13.62 -3.64
N CYS A 32 34.12 12.60 -3.07
CA CYS A 32 33.78 12.08 -1.74
C CYS A 32 33.88 13.18 -0.66
N ASN A 33 34.97 13.97 -0.68
CA ASN A 33 35.18 15.09 0.24
C ASN A 33 34.14 16.21 0.10
N MET A 34 33.61 16.44 -1.10
CA MET A 34 32.53 17.42 -1.30
C MET A 34 31.16 16.90 -0.89
N LEU A 35 30.91 15.61 -1.04
CA LEU A 35 29.66 14.98 -0.61
C LEU A 35 29.59 14.82 0.92
N ASP A 36 30.72 14.58 1.59
CA ASP A 36 30.78 14.42 3.04
C ASP A 36 32.11 14.96 3.63
N PRO A 37 32.22 16.28 3.83
CA PRO A 37 33.45 16.93 4.32
C PRO A 37 33.88 16.50 5.73
N GLU A 38 32.95 15.96 6.52
CA GLU A 38 33.20 15.50 7.89
C GLU A 38 33.37 13.98 7.99
N HIS A 39 33.28 13.25 6.88
CA HIS A 39 33.32 11.78 6.80
C HIS A 39 32.38 11.07 7.80
N LYS A 40 31.16 11.60 7.96
CA LYS A 40 30.14 11.08 8.89
C LYS A 40 29.10 10.16 8.23
N ASP A 41 29.27 9.86 6.96
CA ASP A 41 28.38 9.09 6.09
C ASP A 41 26.93 9.60 6.13
N ILE A 42 26.78 10.90 5.85
CA ILE A 42 25.50 11.58 5.93
C ILE A 42 24.56 11.05 4.85
N SER A 43 23.31 10.77 5.21
CA SER A 43 22.28 10.39 4.24
C SER A 43 21.78 11.63 3.50
N MET A 44 21.92 11.65 2.18
CA MET A 44 21.64 12.79 1.34
C MET A 44 20.46 12.54 0.39
N ASP A 45 19.67 13.59 0.11
CA ASP A 45 18.58 13.52 -0.86
C ASP A 45 19.08 13.78 -2.30
N LEU A 46 18.21 13.47 -3.27
CA LEU A 46 18.55 13.54 -4.69
C LEU A 46 18.87 14.96 -5.16
N GLU A 47 18.20 15.96 -4.59
CA GLU A 47 18.39 17.38 -4.97
C GLU A 47 19.75 17.88 -4.52
N THR A 48 20.14 17.57 -3.28
CA THR A 48 21.46 17.89 -2.74
C THR A 48 22.56 17.14 -3.49
N TYR A 49 22.33 15.86 -3.83
CA TYR A 49 23.27 15.11 -4.68
C TYR A 49 23.46 15.74 -6.05
N HIS A 50 22.39 16.15 -6.73
CA HIS A 50 22.48 16.82 -8.03
C HIS A 50 23.19 18.17 -7.96
N ALA A 51 22.97 18.94 -6.88
CA ALA A 51 23.65 20.21 -6.68
C ALA A 51 25.17 20.03 -6.55
N ILE A 52 25.61 19.12 -5.67
CA ILE A 52 27.04 18.86 -5.43
C ILE A 52 27.69 18.21 -6.65
N MET A 53 27.00 17.27 -7.30
CA MET A 53 27.51 16.64 -8.52
C MET A 53 27.64 17.64 -9.67
N GLY A 54 26.71 18.60 -9.77
CA GLY A 54 26.77 19.70 -10.72
C GLY A 54 27.99 20.60 -10.48
N GLU A 55 28.22 20.99 -9.24
CA GLU A 55 29.38 21.78 -8.82
C GLU A 55 30.70 21.06 -9.12
N TRP A 56 30.80 19.76 -8.83
CA TRP A 56 32.00 18.98 -9.15
C TRP A 56 32.25 18.86 -10.66
N ILE A 57 31.21 18.69 -11.47
CA ILE A 57 31.34 18.66 -12.93
C ILE A 57 31.82 20.02 -13.46
N GLU A 58 31.34 21.12 -12.89
CA GLU A 58 31.81 22.46 -13.23
C GLU A 58 33.27 22.67 -12.80
N ASP A 59 33.66 22.20 -11.62
CA ASP A 59 35.05 22.28 -11.15
C ASP A 59 35.99 21.44 -12.02
N CYS A 60 35.56 20.24 -12.45
CA CYS A 60 36.29 19.40 -13.40
C CYS A 60 36.47 20.10 -14.76
N LYS A 61 35.46 20.83 -15.24
CA LYS A 61 35.56 21.62 -16.47
C LYS A 61 36.54 22.79 -16.31
N ARG A 62 36.49 23.48 -15.17
CA ARG A 62 37.39 24.59 -14.86
C ARG A 62 38.86 24.15 -14.79
N LYS A 63 39.15 23.03 -14.11
CA LYS A 63 40.49 22.43 -14.05
C LYS A 63 41.02 22.01 -15.43
N ARG A 64 40.13 21.52 -16.32
CA ARG A 64 40.49 21.19 -17.70
C ARG A 64 40.85 22.43 -18.52
N GLU A 65 40.16 23.55 -18.30
CA GLU A 65 40.43 24.82 -18.98
C GLU A 65 41.68 25.53 -18.43
N GLU A 66 41.93 25.43 -17.12
CA GLU A 66 43.16 25.94 -16.49
C GLU A 66 44.39 25.13 -16.92
N GLY A 67 44.29 23.80 -17.01
CA GLY A 67 45.35 22.93 -17.55
C GLY A 67 45.65 23.14 -19.04
N ALA A 68 44.66 23.58 -19.83
CA ALA A 68 44.85 23.91 -21.25
C ALA A 68 45.61 25.23 -21.47
N THR A 69 45.77 26.05 -20.42
CA THR A 69 46.46 27.35 -20.51
C THR A 69 47.95 27.26 -20.16
N GLU A 70 48.39 26.22 -19.43
CA GLU A 70 49.81 25.99 -19.11
C GLU A 70 50.56 25.09 -20.12
N GLU A 71 49.87 24.34 -20.98
CA GLU A 71 50.50 23.53 -22.05
C GLU A 71 50.48 24.19 -23.44
N SER A 72 50.27 25.51 -23.50
CA SER A 72 50.41 26.30 -24.74
C SER A 72 51.88 26.57 -25.06
N SER A 73 52.64 25.53 -25.43
CA SER A 73 53.92 25.70 -26.15
C SER A 73 54.40 24.45 -26.90
N ALA A 74 53.55 23.73 -27.64
CA ALA A 74 54.04 22.88 -28.72
C ALA A 74 52.97 22.53 -29.75
N SER A 75 53.36 22.58 -31.03
CA SER A 75 52.69 21.98 -32.20
C SER A 75 51.49 22.77 -32.76
N VAL A 76 51.72 23.89 -33.43
CA VAL A 76 51.96 24.00 -34.90
C VAL A 76 50.77 23.47 -35.73
N GLU A 77 50.01 24.45 -36.21
CA GLU A 77 49.10 24.40 -37.36
C GLU A 77 49.78 23.76 -38.59
N ASP A 78 48.99 23.08 -39.42
CA ASP A 78 49.09 22.99 -40.90
C ASP A 78 48.80 21.57 -41.41
N LEU A 79 47.59 21.34 -41.93
CA LEU A 79 47.35 20.34 -42.99
C LEU A 79 45.93 20.45 -43.56
N GLU A 80 45.64 21.57 -44.21
CA GLU A 80 44.53 21.63 -45.18
C GLU A 80 44.78 22.76 -46.16
N PHE A 81 45.39 22.45 -47.31
CA PHE A 81 45.19 23.07 -48.64
C PHE A 81 46.30 22.59 -49.59
N GLN A 82 46.06 21.48 -50.30
CA GLN A 82 46.73 21.23 -51.59
C GLN A 82 45.67 21.16 -52.68
N VAL A 83 45.40 22.32 -53.29
CA VAL A 83 44.84 22.43 -54.63
C VAL A 83 46.03 22.62 -55.56
N PRO A 84 46.38 21.66 -56.44
CA PRO A 84 47.28 21.94 -57.55
C PRO A 84 46.50 22.77 -58.57
N ARG A 85 46.50 24.09 -58.38
CA ARG A 85 46.12 25.06 -59.41
C ARG A 85 47.26 25.07 -60.43
N ASN A 86 47.26 24.10 -61.33
CA ASN A 86 48.06 24.17 -62.55
C ASN A 86 47.46 25.24 -63.45
N ILE A 87 47.89 26.48 -63.22
CA ILE A 87 47.99 27.51 -64.25
C ILE A 87 49.00 26.95 -65.26
N SER A 88 48.53 26.18 -66.24
CA SER A 88 49.25 26.05 -67.49
C SER A 88 48.90 27.27 -68.32
N GLU A 89 49.57 28.38 -68.01
CA GLU A 89 49.92 29.34 -69.04
C GLU A 89 50.64 28.55 -70.12
N ALA A 90 49.88 28.11 -71.13
CA ALA A 90 50.41 27.93 -72.46
C ALA A 90 50.80 29.32 -72.93
N LYS A 91 51.97 29.75 -72.43
CA LYS A 91 52.85 30.73 -73.03
C LYS A 91 52.66 30.56 -74.53
N LYS A 92 52.16 31.63 -75.17
CA LYS A 92 52.49 31.92 -76.55
C LYS A 92 53.97 31.60 -76.68
N THR A 93 54.28 30.43 -77.22
CA THR A 93 55.57 30.13 -77.79
C THR A 93 55.61 31.03 -79.01
N HIS A 94 55.92 32.30 -78.73
CA HIS A 94 56.61 33.16 -79.64
C HIS A 94 57.81 32.31 -80.04
N VAL A 95 57.71 31.68 -81.21
CA VAL A 95 58.87 31.17 -81.91
C VAL A 95 59.69 32.43 -82.15
N ARG A 96 60.55 32.71 -81.17
CA ARG A 96 61.62 33.68 -81.24
C ARG A 96 62.40 33.26 -82.48
N MET A 97 62.21 34.02 -83.55
CA MET A 97 63.02 33.92 -84.74
C MET A 97 64.45 34.20 -84.28
N ASN A 98 65.23 33.15 -84.02
CA ASN A 98 66.67 33.27 -83.99
C ASN A 98 67.10 33.37 -85.45
N VAL A 99 67.04 34.59 -85.96
CA VAL A 99 67.75 35.03 -87.15
C VAL A 99 69.24 34.91 -86.81
N THR A 100 69.82 33.75 -87.09
CA THR A 100 71.28 33.66 -87.19
C THR A 100 71.63 34.24 -88.55
N SER A 101 71.90 35.56 -88.57
CA SER A 101 72.61 36.23 -89.65
C SER A 101 74.01 35.61 -89.76
N GLY A 102 74.12 34.58 -90.59
CA GLY A 102 75.39 33.96 -90.97
C GLY A 102 75.71 34.29 -92.42
N SER A 103 76.55 35.32 -92.58
CA SER A 103 77.48 35.54 -93.70
C SER A 103 77.03 35.10 -95.10
N LEU A 104 76.34 36.00 -95.81
CA LEU A 104 76.31 36.00 -97.27
C LEU A 104 77.59 36.70 -97.74
N GLU A 105 78.68 35.95 -97.87
CA GLU A 105 79.85 36.43 -98.58
C GLU A 105 79.53 36.55 -100.07
N ALA A 106 79.81 37.74 -100.57
CA ALA A 106 79.71 38.14 -101.94
C ALA A 106 80.49 37.18 -102.87
N PHE A 107 79.77 36.50 -103.75
CA PHE A 107 80.29 36.22 -105.08
C PHE A 107 79.78 37.33 -106.01
N GLY A 108 80.59 38.38 -106.08
CA GLY A 108 80.65 39.25 -107.24
C GLY A 108 81.52 38.60 -108.31
N GLY A 109 81.13 38.77 -109.58
CA GLY A 109 81.85 38.29 -110.76
C GLY A 109 81.33 36.92 -111.21
N ASP A 110 80.81 36.71 -112.41
CA ASP A 110 80.93 37.46 -113.65
C ASP A 110 79.56 37.54 -114.34
N VAL A 111 79.34 38.64 -115.05
CA VAL A 111 78.28 38.75 -116.04
C VAL A 111 78.59 37.74 -117.15
N SER A 112 78.01 36.53 -117.06
CA SER A 112 77.94 35.61 -118.19
C SER A 112 76.95 36.19 -119.20
N LYS A 113 77.47 37.13 -119.97
CA LYS A 113 76.93 37.66 -121.21
C LYS A 113 76.98 36.53 -122.25
N GLY A 114 76.03 35.62 -122.18
CA GLY A 114 75.78 34.58 -123.16
C GLY A 114 74.29 34.31 -123.16
N ASP A 115 73.62 34.78 -124.21
CA ASP A 115 72.18 34.70 -124.50
C ASP A 115 71.38 33.76 -123.57
N MET A 116 70.91 34.31 -122.44
CA MET A 116 69.64 33.82 -121.90
C MET A 116 68.60 34.32 -122.90
N GLU A 117 68.28 33.49 -123.88
CA GLU A 117 67.22 33.79 -124.84
C GLU A 117 65.99 34.19 -124.02
N THR A 118 65.35 35.30 -124.39
CA THR A 118 64.18 35.86 -123.71
C THR A 118 63.13 34.81 -123.30
N SER A 119 63.09 33.68 -124.03
CA SER A 119 62.30 32.47 -123.75
C SER A 119 62.57 31.79 -122.40
N ASP A 120 63.83 31.64 -121.95
CA ASP A 120 64.17 30.95 -120.70
C ASP A 120 63.80 31.79 -119.47
N LEU A 121 63.98 33.11 -119.56
CA LEU A 121 63.54 34.06 -118.53
C LEU A 121 62.00 34.10 -118.45
N ILE A 122 61.31 34.10 -119.59
CA ILE A 122 59.83 34.04 -119.64
C ILE A 122 59.33 32.74 -119.00
N THR A 123 59.99 31.60 -119.25
CA THR A 123 59.63 30.30 -118.65
C THR A 123 59.82 30.30 -117.14
N CYS A 124 60.96 30.79 -116.65
CA CYS A 124 61.22 30.91 -115.21
C CYS A 124 60.22 31.85 -114.51
N VAL A 125 59.88 32.98 -115.14
CA VAL A 125 58.86 33.92 -114.64
C VAL A 125 57.47 33.26 -114.60
N ALA A 126 57.10 32.47 -115.63
CA ALA A 126 55.83 31.75 -115.66
C ALA A 126 55.74 30.68 -114.55
N ASP A 127 56.81 29.92 -114.31
CA ASP A 127 56.87 28.93 -113.22
C ASP A 127 56.79 29.60 -111.84
N LEU A 128 57.47 30.73 -111.64
CA LEU A 128 57.38 31.50 -110.41
C LEU A 128 55.98 32.07 -110.18
N GLN A 129 55.33 32.59 -111.23
CA GLN A 129 53.94 33.08 -111.16
C GLN A 129 52.98 31.94 -110.82
N TYR A 130 53.13 30.78 -111.47
CA TYR A 130 52.35 29.58 -111.17
C TYR A 130 52.57 29.11 -109.72
N ASN A 131 53.82 29.04 -109.27
CA ASN A 131 54.17 28.65 -107.90
C ASN A 131 53.62 29.66 -106.87
N ASN A 132 53.67 30.96 -107.17
CA ASN A 132 53.10 32.00 -106.31
C ASN A 132 51.58 31.87 -106.20
N GLN A 133 50.90 31.65 -107.32
CA GLN A 133 49.45 31.41 -107.34
C GLN A 133 49.08 30.15 -106.54
N LYS A 134 49.81 29.05 -106.73
CA LYS A 134 49.61 27.82 -105.95
C LYS A 134 49.84 28.04 -104.45
N LEU A 135 50.88 28.77 -104.07
CA LEU A 135 51.13 29.15 -102.67
C LEU A 135 50.01 30.04 -102.11
N GLN A 136 49.44 30.92 -102.92
CA GLN A 136 48.33 31.77 -102.50
C GLN A 136 47.04 30.97 -102.31
N GLU A 137 46.76 30.00 -103.19
CA GLU A 137 45.66 29.05 -103.03
C GLU A 137 45.82 28.19 -101.76
N GLU A 138 47.00 27.64 -101.51
CA GLU A 138 47.28 26.88 -100.29
C GLU A 138 47.22 27.77 -99.03
N ASN A 139 47.69 29.03 -99.08
CA ASN A 139 47.52 29.98 -97.98
C ASN A 139 46.05 30.28 -97.69
N ASN A 140 45.23 30.47 -98.73
CA ASN A 140 43.79 30.68 -98.58
C ASN A 140 43.11 29.45 -97.98
N LYS A 141 43.50 28.24 -98.41
CA LYS A 141 43.00 26.97 -97.87
C LYS A 141 43.40 26.82 -96.39
N LEU A 142 44.66 27.09 -96.05
CA LEU A 142 45.13 27.08 -94.67
C LEU A 142 44.36 28.08 -93.80
N LYS A 143 44.10 29.29 -94.31
CA LYS A 143 43.30 30.29 -93.61
C LYS A 143 41.87 29.81 -93.34
N LEU A 144 41.20 29.23 -94.33
CA LEU A 144 39.86 28.65 -94.13
C LEU A 144 39.87 27.49 -93.13
N THR A 145 40.89 26.63 -93.17
CA THR A 145 41.02 25.55 -92.18
C THR A 145 41.30 26.08 -90.78
N LEU A 146 42.08 27.16 -90.67
CA LEU A 146 42.37 27.82 -89.39
C LEU A 146 41.10 28.44 -88.81
N GLU A 147 40.33 29.19 -89.61
CA GLU A 147 39.04 29.76 -89.20
C GLU A 147 38.05 28.66 -88.75
N ALA A 148 37.99 27.53 -89.46
CA ALA A 148 37.17 26.38 -89.07
C ALA A 148 37.65 25.73 -87.75
N VAL A 149 38.96 25.66 -87.53
CA VAL A 149 39.54 25.16 -86.27
C VAL A 149 39.28 26.13 -85.12
N ASP A 150 39.40 27.45 -85.35
CA ASP A 150 39.11 28.46 -84.33
C ASP A 150 37.63 28.45 -83.92
N GLU A 151 36.71 28.32 -84.88
CA GLU A 151 35.28 28.20 -84.59
C GLU A 151 34.96 26.92 -83.78
N THR A 152 35.56 25.78 -84.15
CA THR A 152 35.38 24.54 -83.38
C THR A 152 35.99 24.63 -81.98
N ASN A 153 37.14 25.29 -81.83
CA ASN A 153 37.77 25.52 -80.53
C ASN A 153 36.93 26.45 -79.63
N ASN A 154 36.38 27.53 -80.17
CA ASN A 154 35.47 28.43 -79.44
C ASN A 154 34.22 27.69 -78.96
N LYS A 155 33.64 26.82 -79.80
CA LYS A 155 32.52 25.97 -79.42
C LYS A 155 32.89 25.00 -78.30
N LEU A 156 34.04 24.33 -78.39
CA LEU A 156 34.53 23.43 -77.34
C LEU A 156 34.77 24.15 -76.01
N LEU A 157 35.27 25.38 -76.06
CA LEU A 157 35.48 26.20 -74.87
C LEU A 157 34.14 26.56 -74.19
N ALA A 158 33.12 26.92 -74.98
CA ALA A 158 31.77 27.17 -74.48
C ALA A 158 31.14 25.90 -73.87
N ASP A 159 31.30 24.75 -74.53
CA ASP A 159 30.83 23.46 -74.02
C ASP A 159 31.55 23.08 -72.71
N ASN A 160 32.84 23.35 -72.59
CA ASN A 160 33.63 23.10 -71.38
C ASN A 160 33.14 23.97 -70.20
N GLU A 161 32.91 25.27 -70.42
CA GLU A 161 32.36 26.17 -69.42
C GLU A 161 30.96 25.73 -68.97
N HIS A 162 30.10 25.33 -69.92
CA HIS A 162 28.77 24.80 -69.60
C HIS A 162 28.83 23.51 -68.78
N LEU A 163 29.73 22.58 -69.11
CA LEU A 163 29.96 21.36 -68.32
C LEU A 163 30.50 21.69 -66.92
N HIS A 164 31.39 22.68 -66.80
CA HIS A 164 31.90 23.12 -65.51
C HIS A 164 30.80 23.69 -64.61
N GLN A 165 29.90 24.52 -65.18
CA GLN A 165 28.74 25.05 -64.47
C GLN A 165 27.76 23.94 -64.04
N GLN A 166 27.52 22.95 -64.92
CA GLN A 166 26.73 21.77 -64.58
C GLN A 166 27.35 20.96 -63.44
N LEU A 167 28.67 20.72 -63.48
CA LEU A 167 29.39 20.00 -62.42
C LEU A 167 29.27 20.72 -61.08
N LYS A 168 29.38 22.05 -61.07
CA LYS A 168 29.21 22.87 -59.85
C LYS A 168 27.78 22.78 -59.30
N SER A 169 26.77 22.82 -60.18
CA SER A 169 25.36 22.65 -59.79
C SER A 169 25.09 21.26 -59.20
N ILE A 170 25.62 20.21 -59.83
CA ILE A 170 25.53 18.82 -59.34
C ILE A 170 26.23 18.69 -57.98
N GLN A 171 27.44 19.24 -57.83
CA GLN A 171 28.18 19.20 -56.56
C GLN A 171 27.41 19.89 -55.42
N HIS A 172 26.79 21.04 -55.70
CA HIS A 172 25.93 21.72 -54.73
C HIS A 172 24.70 20.86 -54.36
N SER A 173 24.02 20.28 -55.36
CA SER A 173 22.87 19.38 -55.13
C SER A 173 23.25 18.15 -54.30
N VAL A 174 24.40 17.52 -54.58
CA VAL A 174 24.93 16.37 -53.82
C VAL A 174 25.22 16.76 -52.37
N SER A 175 25.82 17.93 -52.14
CA SER A 175 26.11 18.40 -50.78
C SER A 175 24.82 18.64 -49.98
N LYS A 176 23.79 19.19 -50.62
CA LYS A 176 22.46 19.34 -50.01
C LYS A 176 21.80 17.98 -49.71
N ALA A 177 21.93 17.00 -50.60
CA ALA A 177 21.39 15.67 -50.39
C ALA A 177 22.04 14.97 -49.18
N LYS A 178 23.36 15.12 -48.99
CA LYS A 178 24.07 14.59 -47.82
C LYS A 178 23.58 15.19 -46.50
N SER A 179 23.42 16.51 -46.45
CA SER A 179 22.89 17.19 -45.26
C SER A 179 21.46 16.72 -44.92
N LEU A 180 20.60 16.51 -45.93
CA LEU A 180 19.26 15.96 -45.70
C LEU A 180 19.28 14.50 -45.24
N GLU A 181 20.26 13.71 -45.71
CA GLU A 181 20.45 12.33 -45.26
C GLU A 181 20.85 12.28 -43.77
N GLU A 182 21.75 13.18 -43.34
CA GLU A 182 22.12 13.34 -41.93
C GLU A 182 20.93 13.76 -41.06
N GLU A 183 20.15 14.76 -41.48
CA GLU A 183 18.92 15.19 -40.79
C GLU A 183 17.89 14.06 -40.67
N LEU A 184 17.75 13.24 -41.72
CA LEU A 184 16.83 12.11 -41.72
C LEU A 184 17.28 11.03 -40.73
N GLU A 185 18.58 10.74 -40.68
CA GLU A 185 19.13 9.76 -39.74
C GLU A 185 19.02 10.24 -38.29
N GLU A 186 19.24 11.53 -38.02
CA GLU A 186 18.97 12.12 -36.71
C GLU A 186 17.48 12.01 -36.32
N ALA A 187 16.57 12.31 -37.25
CA ALA A 187 15.13 12.18 -37.01
C ALA A 187 14.72 10.72 -36.73
N ARG A 188 15.32 9.74 -37.41
CA ARG A 188 15.13 8.31 -37.14
C ARG A 188 15.59 7.93 -35.74
N ASN A 189 16.78 8.37 -35.33
CA ASN A 189 17.31 8.09 -34.00
C ASN A 189 16.43 8.69 -32.89
N ASN A 190 15.95 9.92 -33.10
CA ASN A 190 15.01 10.57 -32.18
C ASN A 190 13.65 9.84 -32.10
N LEU A 191 13.14 9.37 -33.23
CA LEU A 191 11.91 8.56 -33.27
C LEU A 191 12.08 7.26 -32.48
N ASN A 192 13.17 6.52 -32.72
CA ASN A 192 13.47 5.27 -32.01
C ASN A 192 13.57 5.48 -30.50
N LEU A 193 14.30 6.51 -30.05
CA LEU A 193 14.41 6.86 -28.62
C LEU A 193 13.04 7.22 -28.01
N SER A 194 12.21 7.98 -28.74
CA SER A 194 10.86 8.32 -28.28
C SER A 194 9.96 7.08 -28.20
N GLU A 195 10.12 6.13 -29.12
CA GLU A 195 9.39 4.87 -29.11
C GLU A 195 9.79 3.98 -27.93
N GLU A 196 11.09 3.84 -27.63
CA GLU A 196 11.58 3.12 -26.46
C GLU A 196 11.03 3.72 -25.15
N LYS A 197 11.03 5.05 -25.02
CA LYS A 197 10.43 5.74 -23.87
C LYS A 197 8.93 5.48 -23.77
N ARG A 198 8.20 5.51 -24.90
CA ARG A 198 6.77 5.19 -24.96
C ARG A 198 6.52 3.77 -24.45
N GLU A 199 7.32 2.79 -24.85
CA GLU A 199 7.20 1.41 -24.41
C GLU A 199 7.51 1.24 -22.92
N GLN A 200 8.53 1.93 -22.41
CA GLN A 200 8.86 1.93 -20.98
C GLN A 200 7.70 2.49 -20.15
N ILE A 201 7.12 3.62 -20.54
CA ILE A 201 5.96 4.23 -19.86
C ILE A 201 4.76 3.27 -19.93
N LEU A 202 4.53 2.61 -21.07
CA LEU A 202 3.44 1.65 -21.23
C LEU A 202 3.60 0.45 -20.29
N TRP A 203 4.82 -0.08 -20.16
CA TRP A 203 5.12 -1.16 -19.22
C TRP A 203 4.88 -0.73 -17.77
N GLN A 204 5.37 0.45 -17.38
CA GLN A 204 5.15 1.00 -16.04
C GLN A 204 3.66 1.22 -15.74
N SER A 205 2.92 1.78 -16.70
CA SER A 205 1.46 1.98 -16.58
C SER A 205 0.74 0.66 -16.36
N LYS A 206 1.10 -0.39 -17.11
CA LYS A 206 0.51 -1.73 -16.97
C LYS A 206 0.83 -2.36 -15.61
N GLN A 207 2.01 -2.11 -15.07
CA GLN A 207 2.39 -2.59 -13.75
C GLN A 207 1.60 -1.88 -12.64
N LEU A 208 1.50 -0.55 -12.69
CA LEU A 208 0.70 0.24 -11.76
C LEU A 208 -0.79 -0.12 -11.83
N GLU A 209 -1.30 -0.44 -13.02
CA GLU A 209 -2.69 -0.91 -13.18
C GLU A 209 -2.93 -2.22 -12.42
N LYS A 210 -2.00 -3.19 -12.49
CA LYS A 210 -2.10 -4.45 -11.72
C LYS A 210 -2.03 -4.22 -10.22
N GLU A 211 -1.14 -3.34 -9.77
CA GLU A 211 -1.01 -2.99 -8.35
C GLU A 211 -2.29 -2.31 -7.84
N ASN A 212 -2.86 -1.40 -8.63
CA ASN A 212 -4.13 -0.75 -8.31
C ASN A 212 -5.29 -1.76 -8.24
N GLN A 213 -5.37 -2.69 -9.19
CA GLN A 213 -6.35 -3.79 -9.14
C GLN A 213 -6.18 -4.65 -7.87
N SER A 214 -4.95 -4.99 -7.50
CA SER A 214 -4.66 -5.76 -6.28
C SER A 214 -5.04 -5.00 -5.00
N LEU A 215 -4.72 -3.71 -4.93
CA LEU A 215 -5.11 -2.86 -3.80
C LEU A 215 -6.64 -2.73 -3.71
N ASN A 216 -7.33 -2.60 -4.85
CA ASN A 216 -8.78 -2.53 -4.87
C ASN A 216 -9.41 -3.82 -4.32
N ILE A 217 -8.91 -5.00 -4.70
CA ILE A 217 -9.36 -6.29 -4.13
C ILE A 217 -9.12 -6.34 -2.61
N LYS A 218 -7.99 -5.82 -2.13
CA LYS A 218 -7.71 -5.77 -0.69
C LYS A 218 -8.66 -4.83 0.05
N VAL A 219 -8.98 -3.67 -0.54
CA VAL A 219 -9.94 -2.72 0.01
C VAL A 219 -11.32 -3.36 0.11
N THR A 220 -11.80 -4.04 -0.94
CA THR A 220 -13.11 -4.71 -0.90
C THR A 220 -13.14 -5.83 0.14
N SER A 221 -12.08 -6.63 0.27
CA SER A 221 -11.99 -7.69 1.29
C SER A 221 -12.02 -7.13 2.72
N LEU A 222 -11.32 -6.02 2.98
CA LEU A 222 -11.35 -5.33 4.28
C LEU A 222 -12.73 -4.73 4.57
N GLN A 223 -13.40 -4.17 3.56
CA GLN A 223 -14.76 -3.66 3.71
C GLN A 223 -15.75 -4.77 4.09
N GLU A 224 -15.64 -5.95 3.48
CA GLU A 224 -16.44 -7.12 3.84
C GLU A 224 -16.17 -7.58 5.28
N GLU A 225 -14.91 -7.55 5.73
CA GLU A 225 -14.55 -7.89 7.11
C GLU A 225 -15.12 -6.88 8.12
N ILE A 226 -15.05 -5.58 7.81
CA ILE A 226 -15.68 -4.54 8.64
C ILE A 226 -17.18 -4.78 8.78
N ILE A 227 -17.86 -5.11 7.69
CA ILE A 227 -19.30 -5.42 7.72
C ILE A 227 -19.58 -6.64 8.61
N ARG A 228 -18.81 -7.73 8.47
CA ARG A 228 -18.96 -8.92 9.33
C ARG A 228 -18.75 -8.59 10.81
N ASN A 229 -17.67 -7.87 11.13
CA ASN A 229 -17.37 -7.47 12.51
C ASN A 229 -18.45 -6.55 13.11
N SER A 230 -19.06 -5.68 12.29
CA SER A 230 -20.20 -4.86 12.70
C SER A 230 -21.41 -5.73 13.07
N MET A 231 -21.73 -6.73 12.25
CA MET A 231 -22.84 -7.65 12.52
C MET A 231 -22.61 -8.46 13.80
N ASP A 232 -21.39 -8.95 14.03
CA ASP A 232 -21.03 -9.69 15.24
C ASP A 232 -21.12 -8.78 16.48
N THR A 233 -20.66 -7.53 16.37
CA THR A 233 -20.76 -6.53 17.44
C THR A 233 -22.23 -6.25 17.78
N ASP A 234 -23.09 -6.07 16.79
CA ASP A 234 -24.53 -5.87 17.00
C ASP A 234 -25.17 -7.08 17.69
N GLY A 235 -24.77 -8.30 17.31
CA GLY A 235 -25.21 -9.54 17.94
C GLY A 235 -24.80 -9.62 19.41
N LEU A 236 -23.56 -9.27 19.74
CA LEU A 236 -23.05 -9.21 21.11
C LEU A 236 -23.77 -8.13 21.93
N GLN A 237 -24.02 -6.96 21.37
CA GLN A 237 -24.77 -5.89 22.04
C GLN A 237 -26.19 -6.34 22.41
N LYS A 238 -26.90 -7.02 21.50
CA LYS A 238 -28.23 -7.60 21.80
C LYS A 238 -28.16 -8.59 22.95
N LYS A 239 -27.16 -9.47 22.96
CA LYS A 239 -26.96 -10.44 24.04
C LYS A 239 -26.63 -9.78 25.39
N ILE A 240 -25.82 -8.72 25.38
CA ILE A 240 -25.52 -7.93 26.58
C ILE A 240 -26.78 -7.27 27.14
N LEU A 241 -27.63 -6.71 26.28
CA LEU A 241 -28.91 -6.11 26.69
C LEU A 241 -29.85 -7.14 27.31
N GLU A 242 -29.98 -8.32 26.70
CA GLU A 242 -30.80 -9.41 27.22
C GLU A 242 -30.30 -9.91 28.59
N LEU A 243 -28.99 -10.14 28.73
CA LEU A 243 -28.38 -10.52 30.00
C LEU A 243 -28.57 -9.46 31.08
N SER A 244 -28.45 -8.18 30.72
CA SER A 244 -28.68 -7.05 31.64
C SER A 244 -30.13 -7.00 32.14
N LYS A 245 -31.10 -7.25 31.25
CA LYS A 245 -32.52 -7.36 31.61
C LYS A 245 -32.76 -8.52 32.57
N ASN A 246 -32.19 -9.70 32.30
CA ASN A 246 -32.32 -10.87 33.16
C ASN A 246 -31.68 -10.63 34.54
N ALA A 247 -30.51 -9.99 34.59
CA ALA A 247 -29.84 -9.63 35.83
C ALA A 247 -30.70 -8.68 36.68
N ALA A 248 -31.31 -7.65 36.08
CA ALA A 248 -32.21 -6.74 36.78
C ALA A 248 -33.46 -7.47 37.32
N GLN A 249 -34.03 -8.41 36.55
CA GLN A 249 -35.17 -9.20 37.01
C GLN A 249 -34.80 -10.11 38.19
N LEU A 250 -33.65 -10.78 38.13
CA LEU A 250 -33.14 -11.59 39.24
C LEU A 250 -32.85 -10.75 40.49
N GLN A 251 -32.35 -9.52 40.32
CA GLN A 251 -32.12 -8.60 41.43
C GLN A 251 -33.43 -8.21 42.13
N ILE A 252 -34.49 -7.94 41.35
CA ILE A 252 -35.83 -7.68 41.91
C ILE A 252 -36.34 -8.91 42.67
N GLN A 253 -36.20 -10.10 42.09
CA GLN A 253 -36.63 -11.34 42.73
C GLN A 253 -35.88 -11.60 44.05
N ALA A 254 -34.56 -11.37 44.08
CA ALA A 254 -33.76 -11.48 45.29
C ALA A 254 -34.25 -10.54 46.40
N HIS A 255 -34.55 -9.28 46.08
CA HIS A 255 -35.10 -8.32 47.05
C HIS A 255 -36.47 -8.75 47.61
N VAL A 256 -37.33 -9.33 46.78
CA VAL A 256 -38.63 -9.87 47.24
C VAL A 256 -38.45 -11.04 48.21
N TYR A 257 -37.53 -11.97 47.91
CA TYR A 257 -37.23 -13.06 48.83
C TYR A 257 -36.59 -12.57 50.12
N GLU A 258 -35.66 -11.62 50.06
CA GLU A 258 -35.05 -11.01 51.24
C GLU A 258 -36.10 -10.37 52.15
N SER A 259 -37.02 -9.58 51.60
CA SER A 259 -38.13 -9.00 52.36
C SER A 259 -39.04 -10.07 52.98
N THR A 260 -39.30 -11.17 52.26
CA THR A 260 -40.12 -12.28 52.76
C THR A 260 -39.44 -13.01 53.91
N VAL A 261 -38.13 -13.25 53.83
CA VAL A 261 -37.32 -13.84 54.89
C VAL A 261 -37.33 -12.95 56.13
N VAL A 262 -37.09 -11.65 55.98
CA VAL A 262 -37.13 -10.68 57.10
C VAL A 262 -38.51 -10.70 57.79
N ASN A 263 -39.60 -10.74 57.03
CA ASN A 263 -40.95 -10.82 57.59
C ASN A 263 -41.19 -12.14 58.36
N LYS A 264 -40.71 -13.27 57.83
CA LYS A 264 -40.80 -14.56 58.52
C LYS A 264 -39.96 -14.59 59.79
N GLU A 265 -38.76 -14.03 59.77
CA GLU A 265 -37.88 -13.90 60.93
C GLU A 265 -38.55 -13.08 62.04
N ALA A 266 -39.16 -11.94 61.71
CA ALA A 266 -39.92 -11.13 62.66
C ALA A 266 -41.10 -11.89 63.27
N SER A 267 -41.84 -12.66 62.47
CA SER A 267 -42.94 -13.52 62.96
C SER A 267 -42.44 -14.64 63.87
N LEU A 268 -41.29 -15.24 63.54
CA LEU A 268 -40.65 -16.28 64.35
C LEU A 268 -40.24 -15.72 65.72
N ILE A 269 -39.58 -14.56 65.75
CA ILE A 269 -39.17 -13.88 66.99
C ILE A 269 -40.40 -13.57 67.86
N GLN A 270 -41.50 -13.08 67.27
CA GLN A 270 -42.73 -12.84 68.01
C GLN A 270 -43.29 -14.12 68.63
N LYS A 271 -43.36 -15.21 67.85
CA LYS A 271 -43.80 -16.51 68.38
C LYS A 271 -42.90 -17.02 69.51
N GLU A 272 -41.59 -16.79 69.42
CA GLU A 272 -40.66 -17.16 70.49
C GLU A 272 -40.91 -16.36 71.77
N GLN A 273 -41.24 -15.07 71.64
CA GLN A 273 -41.63 -14.22 72.76
C GLN A 273 -42.95 -14.69 73.41
N ASP A 274 -43.96 -15.00 72.60
CA ASP A 274 -45.25 -15.53 73.08
C ASP A 274 -45.04 -16.88 73.83
N ILE A 275 -44.15 -17.75 73.32
CA ILE A 275 -43.77 -19.00 74.00
C ILE A 275 -43.11 -18.73 75.36
N LYS A 276 -42.23 -17.72 75.46
CA LYS A 276 -41.59 -17.34 76.73
C LYS A 276 -42.62 -16.85 77.74
N GLU A 277 -43.57 -16.03 77.31
CA GLU A 277 -44.68 -15.54 78.14
C GLU A 277 -45.59 -16.67 78.60
N LEU A 278 -46.00 -17.58 77.70
CA LEU A 278 -46.78 -18.77 78.06
C LEU A 278 -46.05 -19.68 79.06
N LYS A 279 -44.73 -19.83 78.95
CA LYS A 279 -43.94 -20.59 79.94
C LYS A 279 -43.98 -19.92 81.32
N LEU A 280 -43.89 -18.59 81.38
CA LEU A 280 -44.00 -17.85 82.64
C LEU A 280 -45.38 -18.04 83.28
N THR A 281 -46.46 -17.92 82.51
CA THR A 281 -47.82 -18.11 83.03
C THR A 281 -48.07 -19.54 83.50
N ILE A 282 -47.49 -20.56 82.84
CA ILE A 282 -47.53 -21.95 83.33
C ILE A 282 -46.85 -22.08 84.70
N VAL A 283 -45.70 -21.44 84.89
CA VAL A 283 -44.98 -21.48 86.17
C VAL A 283 -45.80 -20.79 87.27
N GLU A 284 -46.40 -19.64 86.98
CA GLU A 284 -47.29 -18.92 87.91
C GLU A 284 -48.51 -19.77 88.29
N CYS A 285 -49.23 -20.33 87.31
CA CYS A 285 -50.35 -21.25 87.54
C CYS A 285 -49.92 -22.47 88.37
N SER A 286 -48.75 -23.04 88.07
CA SER A 286 -48.20 -24.17 88.84
C SER A 286 -47.96 -23.78 90.30
N SER A 287 -47.42 -22.59 90.55
CA SER A 287 -47.25 -22.06 91.91
C SER A 287 -48.58 -21.92 92.64
N VAL A 288 -49.61 -21.38 91.97
CA VAL A 288 -50.97 -21.25 92.54
C VAL A 288 -51.55 -22.63 92.88
N ILE A 289 -51.34 -23.62 92.02
CA ILE A 289 -51.78 -25.00 92.27
C ILE A 289 -51.08 -25.57 93.52
N GLU A 290 -49.77 -25.37 93.68
CA GLU A 290 -49.04 -25.82 94.86
C GLU A 290 -49.51 -25.13 96.15
N THR A 291 -49.76 -23.81 96.12
CA THR A 291 -50.29 -23.08 97.29
C THR A 291 -51.66 -23.60 97.69
N LEU A 292 -52.57 -23.77 96.73
CA LEU A 292 -53.90 -24.31 96.99
C LEU A 292 -53.84 -25.75 97.51
N ARG A 293 -52.90 -26.57 97.02
CA ARG A 293 -52.68 -27.93 97.51
C ARG A 293 -52.19 -27.94 98.96
N ALA A 294 -51.28 -27.04 99.33
CA ALA A 294 -50.80 -26.90 100.70
C ALA A 294 -51.93 -26.44 101.65
N GLU A 295 -52.73 -25.46 101.24
CA GLU A 295 -53.90 -25.00 102.00
C GLU A 295 -54.94 -26.10 102.21
N LYS A 296 -55.24 -26.87 101.16
CA LYS A 296 -56.11 -28.05 101.25
C LYS A 296 -55.59 -29.05 102.28
N ASN A 297 -54.30 -29.39 102.22
CA ASN A 297 -53.70 -30.37 103.13
C ASN A 297 -53.76 -29.88 104.59
N LYS A 298 -53.44 -28.60 104.83
CA LYS A 298 -53.56 -27.98 106.16
C LYS A 298 -54.99 -28.02 106.70
N LEU A 299 -55.98 -27.73 105.84
CA LEU A 299 -57.38 -27.84 106.22
C LEU A 299 -57.79 -29.28 106.56
N LEU A 300 -57.28 -30.26 105.82
CA LEU A 300 -57.52 -31.68 106.04
C LEU A 300 -56.93 -32.15 107.38
N GLU A 301 -55.69 -31.74 107.70
CA GLU A 301 -55.06 -31.98 109.01
C GLU A 301 -55.86 -31.36 110.16
N ASN A 302 -56.32 -30.11 110.01
CA ASN A 302 -57.17 -29.46 111.00
C ASN A 302 -58.49 -30.22 111.22
N ILE A 303 -59.12 -30.71 110.15
CA ILE A 303 -60.35 -31.52 110.24
C ILE A 303 -60.06 -32.84 110.98
N GLN A 304 -58.97 -33.54 110.65
CA GLN A 304 -58.56 -34.76 111.35
C GLN A 304 -58.28 -34.52 112.83
N HIS A 305 -57.57 -33.45 113.18
CA HIS A 305 -57.33 -33.05 114.57
C HIS A 305 -58.65 -32.82 115.32
N MET A 306 -59.58 -32.04 114.75
CA MET A 306 -60.89 -31.80 115.35
C MET A 306 -61.66 -33.12 115.53
N GLN A 307 -61.64 -34.02 114.55
CA GLN A 307 -62.25 -35.36 114.66
C GLN A 307 -61.63 -36.17 115.81
N GLN A 308 -60.30 -36.16 115.95
CA GLN A 308 -59.59 -36.84 117.03
C GLN A 308 -59.97 -36.27 118.42
N GLU A 309 -60.10 -34.95 118.52
CA GLU A 309 -60.48 -34.24 119.74
C GLU A 309 -61.94 -34.53 120.14
N LEU A 310 -62.86 -34.58 119.16
CA LEU A 310 -64.25 -35.03 119.33
C LEU A 310 -64.33 -36.47 119.85
N ILE A 311 -63.51 -37.38 119.31
CA ILE A 311 -63.40 -38.77 119.77
C ILE A 311 -62.83 -38.83 121.21
N SER A 312 -61.81 -38.04 121.53
CA SER A 312 -61.18 -37.99 122.87
C SER A 312 -62.10 -37.45 123.97
N ASN A 313 -63.05 -36.58 123.62
CA ASN A 313 -64.02 -36.00 124.55
C ASN A 313 -65.26 -36.89 124.81
N GLY A 314 -65.23 -38.17 124.41
CA GLY A 314 -66.26 -39.17 124.73
C GLY A 314 -67.53 -39.11 123.87
N LEU A 315 -67.53 -38.30 122.81
CA LEU A 315 -68.65 -38.19 121.86
C LEU A 315 -68.39 -39.11 120.66
N SER A 316 -68.65 -40.40 120.80
CA SER A 316 -68.60 -41.32 119.65
C SER A 316 -69.83 -41.09 118.76
N PHE A 317 -69.65 -40.38 117.65
CA PHE A 317 -70.58 -40.44 116.51
C PHE A 317 -69.79 -40.65 115.21
N PRO A 318 -70.13 -41.65 114.39
CA PRO A 318 -69.60 -41.78 113.05
C PRO A 318 -70.28 -40.72 112.18
N LEU A 319 -69.77 -39.48 112.23
CA LEU A 319 -70.10 -38.47 111.24
C LEU A 319 -69.31 -38.80 109.98
N LEU A 320 -69.88 -39.73 109.22
CA LEU A 320 -69.72 -39.84 107.79
C LEU A 320 -69.93 -38.45 107.16
N CYS A 321 -68.81 -37.84 106.80
CA CYS A 321 -68.71 -36.91 105.68
C CYS A 321 -67.60 -37.50 104.79
N LYS A 322 -67.84 -38.59 104.05
CA LYS A 322 -68.50 -38.55 102.72
C LYS A 322 -69.22 -37.24 102.43
N PHE A 323 -68.46 -36.16 102.26
CA PHE A 323 -68.92 -35.11 101.37
C PHE A 323 -68.74 -35.63 99.94
N ASN A 324 -69.87 -35.72 99.23
CA ASN A 324 -69.98 -35.91 97.78
C ASN A 324 -68.83 -35.18 97.04
N SER A 325 -68.26 -35.75 95.98
CA SER A 325 -68.93 -36.30 94.81
C SER A 325 -68.00 -37.34 94.18
N ASN A 326 -68.43 -38.50 93.70
CA ASN A 326 -69.26 -38.63 92.51
C ASN A 326 -68.97 -37.53 91.47
N ILE A 327 -67.70 -37.22 91.22
CA ILE A 327 -67.28 -37.00 89.84
C ILE A 327 -67.00 -38.42 89.34
N PRO A 328 -67.71 -38.91 88.32
CA PRO A 328 -67.49 -40.25 87.82
C PRO A 328 -66.02 -40.40 87.45
N GLU A 329 -65.47 -41.54 87.80
CA GLU A 329 -64.20 -42.13 87.36
C GLU A 329 -64.07 -42.25 85.82
N GLY A 330 -64.91 -41.53 85.06
CA GLY A 330 -64.97 -41.48 83.60
C GLY A 330 -64.48 -40.18 82.96
N MET A 331 -64.10 -39.15 83.72
CA MET A 331 -63.52 -37.91 83.16
C MET A 331 -61.99 -37.84 83.26
N ASN A 332 -61.33 -38.88 83.75
CA ASN A 332 -59.87 -39.04 83.69
C ASN A 332 -59.43 -39.84 82.45
N SER A 333 -60.35 -40.10 81.52
CA SER A 333 -59.98 -40.81 80.32
C SER A 333 -59.34 -39.82 79.36
N LEU A 334 -58.08 -40.11 78.99
CA LEU A 334 -57.38 -39.58 77.82
C LEU A 334 -58.33 -39.36 76.61
N ARG A 335 -59.42 -40.14 76.54
CA ARG A 335 -60.46 -40.09 75.53
C ARG A 335 -61.24 -38.76 75.44
N CYS A 336 -61.62 -38.10 76.54
CA CYS A 336 -62.34 -36.81 76.46
C CYS A 336 -61.41 -35.64 76.10
N GLU A 337 -60.15 -35.68 76.53
CA GLU A 337 -59.14 -34.72 76.08
C GLU A 337 -58.75 -34.94 74.61
N LEU A 338 -58.67 -36.21 74.17
CA LEU A 338 -58.46 -36.56 72.75
C LEU A 338 -59.63 -36.12 71.86
N GLU A 339 -60.88 -36.25 72.30
CA GLU A 339 -62.08 -35.84 71.53
C GLU A 339 -62.16 -34.30 71.37
N LEU A 340 -61.68 -33.53 72.36
CA LEU A 340 -61.54 -32.07 72.26
C LEU A 340 -60.35 -31.65 71.38
N ALA A 341 -59.30 -32.47 71.29
CA ALA A 341 -58.19 -32.26 70.36
C ALA A 341 -58.52 -32.71 68.92
N GLU A 342 -59.35 -33.74 68.76
CA GLU A 342 -59.84 -34.24 67.45
C GLU A 342 -60.89 -33.31 66.84
N SER A 343 -61.73 -32.67 67.65
CA SER A 343 -62.70 -31.66 67.16
C SER A 343 -62.06 -30.33 66.75
N SER A 344 -60.74 -30.16 66.94
CA SER A 344 -59.93 -29.14 66.27
C SER A 344 -59.54 -29.58 64.85
N GLU A 345 -60.51 -29.98 64.04
CA GLU A 345 -60.33 -30.35 62.62
C GLU A 345 -59.81 -29.18 61.75
N ILE A 346 -59.89 -27.95 62.25
CA ILE A 346 -59.41 -26.76 61.54
C ILE A 346 -57.88 -26.75 61.45
N LEU A 347 -57.15 -27.18 62.50
CA LEU A 347 -55.69 -27.20 62.45
C LEU A 347 -55.18 -28.34 61.57
N ARG A 348 -55.66 -29.58 61.77
CA ARG A 348 -55.13 -30.76 61.07
C ARG A 348 -55.23 -30.65 59.54
N THR A 349 -56.32 -30.06 59.05
CA THR A 349 -56.56 -29.84 57.62
C THR A 349 -55.59 -28.79 57.04
N GLU A 350 -55.25 -27.74 57.78
CA GLU A 350 -54.23 -26.76 57.35
C GLU A 350 -52.82 -27.38 57.25
N TRP A 351 -52.44 -28.25 58.20
CA TRP A 351 -51.14 -28.94 58.15
C TRP A 351 -51.03 -29.91 56.97
N THR A 352 -52.10 -30.66 56.65
CA THR A 352 -52.09 -31.56 55.48
C THR A 352 -52.13 -30.80 54.15
N PHE A 353 -52.85 -29.68 54.06
CA PHE A 353 -52.83 -28.83 52.85
C PHE A 353 -51.46 -28.17 52.66
N LEU A 354 -50.79 -27.76 53.73
CA LEU A 354 -49.46 -27.16 53.65
C LEU A 354 -48.40 -28.19 53.21
N ASP A 355 -48.49 -29.42 53.71
CA ASP A 355 -47.61 -30.54 53.35
C ASP A 355 -47.78 -30.95 51.88
N GLU A 356 -49.03 -31.12 51.42
CA GLU A 356 -49.32 -31.43 50.01
C GLU A 356 -48.92 -30.31 49.04
N THR A 357 -49.04 -29.05 49.46
CA THR A 357 -48.63 -27.90 48.63
C THR A 357 -47.11 -27.79 48.57
N LEU A 358 -46.42 -28.05 49.68
CA LEU A 358 -44.96 -28.05 49.74
C LEU A 358 -44.36 -29.18 48.89
N ASP A 359 -44.91 -30.39 48.98
CA ASP A 359 -44.51 -31.52 48.14
C ASP A 359 -44.71 -31.23 46.65
N ARG A 360 -45.81 -30.55 46.30
CA ARG A 360 -46.10 -30.15 44.91
C ARG A 360 -45.15 -29.06 44.39
N GLU A 361 -44.77 -28.10 45.23
CA GLU A 361 -43.79 -27.05 44.88
C GLU A 361 -42.38 -27.60 44.77
N VAL A 362 -41.99 -28.53 45.64
CA VAL A 362 -40.70 -29.24 45.58
C VAL A 362 -40.61 -30.10 44.31
N LEU A 363 -41.69 -30.79 43.93
CA LEU A 363 -41.77 -31.51 42.65
C LEU A 363 -41.61 -30.58 41.44
N LEU A 364 -42.19 -29.39 41.47
CA LEU A 364 -42.04 -28.38 40.40
C LEU A 364 -40.62 -27.80 40.31
N LEU A 365 -39.95 -27.63 41.46
CA LEU A 365 -38.56 -27.15 41.51
C LEU A 365 -37.56 -28.22 41.05
N LEU A 366 -37.80 -29.49 41.40
CA LEU A 366 -36.98 -30.63 40.95
C LEU A 366 -37.13 -30.92 39.45
N GLN A 367 -38.23 -30.48 38.82
CA GLN A 367 -38.45 -30.70 37.40
C GLN A 367 -37.57 -29.84 36.48
N GLY A 368 -36.94 -28.79 37.01
CA GLY A 368 -35.90 -27.99 36.34
C GLY A 368 -36.29 -27.34 35.00
N PRO A 369 -35.46 -26.44 34.46
CA PRO A 369 -35.68 -25.83 33.15
C PRO A 369 -35.52 -26.83 31.98
N GLU A 370 -34.98 -28.02 32.24
CA GLU A 370 -34.75 -29.07 31.24
C GLU A 370 -36.04 -29.67 30.70
N TYR A 371 -37.09 -29.83 31.52
CA TYR A 371 -38.39 -30.35 31.05
C TYR A 371 -39.10 -29.38 30.09
N ALA A 372 -39.02 -28.07 30.36
CA ALA A 372 -39.51 -27.04 29.46
C ALA A 372 -38.66 -26.96 28.17
N GLY A 373 -37.35 -27.15 28.30
CA GLY A 373 -36.40 -27.23 27.19
C GLY A 373 -36.65 -28.43 26.27
N GLU A 374 -36.96 -29.61 26.81
CA GLU A 374 -37.31 -30.79 26.01
C GLU A 374 -38.62 -30.59 25.26
N LYS A 375 -39.66 -30.04 25.90
CA LYS A 375 -40.94 -29.76 25.24
C LYS A 375 -40.78 -28.75 24.11
N PHE A 376 -39.96 -27.70 24.33
CA PHE A 376 -39.61 -26.73 23.29
C PHE A 376 -38.79 -27.36 22.17
N LYS A 377 -37.82 -28.22 22.50
CA LYS A 377 -37.01 -28.97 21.53
C LYS A 377 -37.86 -29.90 20.67
N THR A 378 -38.83 -30.60 21.25
CA THR A 378 -39.80 -31.45 20.52
C THR A 378 -40.69 -30.61 19.60
N ILE A 379 -41.19 -29.46 20.07
CA ILE A 379 -41.99 -28.53 19.24
C ILE A 379 -41.16 -28.00 18.06
N MET A 380 -39.91 -27.61 18.30
CA MET A 380 -38.98 -27.15 17.26
C MET A 380 -38.63 -28.28 16.27
N GLN A 381 -38.41 -29.51 16.76
CA GLN A 381 -38.17 -30.67 15.89
C GLN A 381 -39.39 -31.00 15.02
N ASN A 382 -40.61 -30.85 15.55
CA ASN A 382 -41.85 -31.08 14.79
C ASN A 382 -42.07 -30.00 13.72
N LEU A 383 -41.73 -28.74 14.00
CA LEU A 383 -41.77 -27.63 13.04
C LEU A 383 -40.71 -27.79 11.92
N VAL A 384 -39.50 -28.22 12.27
CA VAL A 384 -38.41 -28.47 11.30
C VAL A 384 -38.65 -29.72 10.47
N SER A 385 -39.35 -30.72 11.00
CA SER A 385 -39.65 -31.99 10.30
C SER A 385 -40.97 -31.96 9.52
N GLY A 386 -41.67 -30.82 9.46
CA GLY A 386 -42.89 -30.66 8.65
C GLY A 386 -44.09 -31.50 9.11
N LYS A 387 -44.12 -32.00 10.35
CA LYS A 387 -45.29 -32.68 10.92
C LYS A 387 -46.12 -31.69 11.73
N ALA A 388 -46.76 -30.77 11.02
CA ALA A 388 -47.91 -30.07 11.56
C ALA A 388 -49.13 -31.01 11.48
N TYR A 389 -49.64 -31.39 12.66
CA TYR A 389 -50.99 -31.84 12.97
C TYR A 389 -51.89 -32.24 11.78
N MET A 390 -52.06 -33.55 11.60
CA MET A 390 -53.35 -34.13 11.24
C MET A 390 -53.93 -34.68 12.54
N ASP A 391 -54.74 -33.85 13.20
CA ASP A 391 -56.03 -34.18 13.85
C ASP A 391 -56.56 -32.94 14.59
#